data_AF-A0A1I2NTH8-F1
#
_entry.id   AF-A0A1I2NTH8-F1
#
_cell.length_a   1.000
_cell.length_b   1.000
_cell.length_c   1.000
_cell.angle_alpha   90.00
_cell.angle_beta   90.00
_cell.angle_gamma   90.00
#
_symmetry.space_group_name_H-M   'P 1'
#
loop_
_entity.id
_entity.type
_entity.pdbx_description
1 polymer ?
#
loop_
_entity_poly.entity_id
_entity_poly.type
_entity_poly.pdbx_seq_one_letter_code
_entity_poly.pdbx_strand_id
1 'polypeptide(L)'
;MSEIESGLEGNQAQTLSARTDSLRKVVIGNLLRTENPFRLYHATGIDTASPQPPIPHLPWIIALLTVCIAALCIYDRRRQLYNAKKSELEQQTATISQLNESIRHSEQEKELLRKQAAHTLQGKYDELGQGKHIYESVMAGGQMKNISVEDEQSFVDYYAFSHPDDYNRLISSYSSLSLRHTTFIILRQLEFSDSEIQRILFVQPSTIRNYRLRIKRNLRK
;
A
#
# COMPACT_ATOMS: atom_id res chain seq x y z
N MET A 1 -2.49 -26.79 2.69
CA MET A 1 -2.26 -27.05 1.24
C MET A 1 -0.94 -26.45 0.72
N SER A 2 0.01 -26.05 1.59
CA SER A 2 1.28 -25.43 1.16
C SER A 2 2.54 -26.31 1.37
N GLU A 3 2.37 -27.61 1.63
CA GLU A 3 3.50 -28.54 1.84
C GLU A 3 3.79 -29.44 0.63
N ILE A 4 2.90 -29.50 -0.37
CA ILE A 4 3.06 -30.39 -1.53
C ILE A 4 3.80 -29.70 -2.69
N GLU A 5 3.76 -28.36 -2.79
CA GLU A 5 4.45 -27.63 -3.86
C GLU A 5 5.96 -27.44 -3.62
N SER A 6 6.41 -27.36 -2.36
CA SER A 6 7.85 -27.19 -2.06
C SER A 6 8.70 -28.45 -2.35
N GLY A 7 8.08 -29.63 -2.39
CA GLY A 7 8.75 -30.90 -2.67
C GLY A 7 8.98 -31.17 -4.16
N LEU A 8 8.26 -30.49 -5.05
CA LEU A 8 8.32 -30.76 -6.50
C LEU A 8 9.42 -29.94 -7.20
N GLU A 9 9.66 -28.70 -6.76
CA GLU A 9 10.71 -27.84 -7.33
C GLU A 9 12.13 -28.29 -6.90
N GLY A 10 12.30 -28.78 -5.67
CA GLY A 10 13.57 -29.32 -5.19
C GLY A 10 14.04 -30.56 -5.98
N ASN A 11 13.10 -31.38 -6.44
CA ASN A 11 13.39 -32.61 -7.18
C ASN A 11 13.72 -32.33 -8.67
N GLN A 12 13.11 -31.30 -9.27
CA GLN A 12 13.49 -30.84 -10.62
C GLN A 12 14.87 -30.17 -10.66
N ALA A 13 15.23 -29.39 -9.63
CA ALA A 13 16.56 -28.78 -9.55
C ALA A 13 17.67 -29.84 -9.35
N GLN A 14 17.42 -30.87 -8.53
CA GLN A 14 18.38 -31.97 -8.32
C GLN A 14 18.54 -32.85 -9.56
N THR A 15 17.47 -33.12 -10.32
CA THR A 15 17.55 -33.94 -11.54
C THR A 15 18.23 -33.22 -12.71
N LEU A 16 18.09 -31.90 -12.84
CA LEU A 16 18.81 -31.11 -13.85
C LEU A 16 20.30 -31.01 -13.53
N SER A 17 20.68 -30.79 -12.27
CA SER A 17 22.08 -30.74 -11.85
C SER A 17 22.79 -32.08 -12.08
N ALA A 18 22.16 -33.20 -11.71
CA ALA A 18 22.70 -34.54 -11.93
C ALA A 18 22.88 -34.87 -13.44
N ARG A 19 21.98 -34.38 -14.30
CA ARG A 19 22.05 -34.58 -15.75
C ARG A 19 23.20 -33.78 -16.39
N THR A 20 23.47 -32.57 -15.91
CA THR A 20 24.58 -31.75 -16.41
C THR A 20 25.94 -32.33 -16.03
N ASP A 21 26.06 -32.92 -14.84
CA ASP A 21 27.30 -33.56 -14.38
C ASP A 21 27.59 -34.89 -15.09
N SER A 22 26.54 -35.65 -15.42
CA SER A 22 26.66 -36.87 -16.23
C SER A 22 27.14 -36.57 -17.66
N LEU A 23 26.58 -35.52 -18.29
CA LEU A 23 27.03 -35.09 -19.62
C LEU A 23 28.47 -34.57 -19.63
N ARG A 24 28.89 -33.83 -18.60
CA ARG A 24 30.29 -33.41 -18.45
C ARG A 24 31.23 -34.60 -18.30
N LYS A 25 30.88 -35.59 -17.48
CA LYS A 25 31.71 -36.81 -17.30
C LYS A 25 31.77 -37.66 -18.58
N VAL A 26 30.69 -37.76 -19.35
CA VAL A 26 30.69 -38.50 -20.64
C VAL A 26 31.51 -37.77 -21.69
N VAL A 27 31.40 -36.44 -21.81
CA VAL A 27 32.17 -35.66 -22.78
C VAL A 27 33.67 -35.66 -22.43
N ILE A 28 34.03 -35.51 -21.15
CA ILE A 28 35.43 -35.57 -20.69
C ILE A 28 35.98 -37.01 -20.79
N GLY A 29 35.16 -38.02 -20.49
CA GLY A 29 35.53 -39.44 -20.64
C GLY A 29 35.75 -39.85 -22.10
N ASN A 30 35.01 -39.26 -23.05
CA ASN A 30 35.21 -39.51 -24.48
C ASN A 30 36.39 -38.74 -25.06
N LEU A 31 36.77 -37.59 -24.47
CA LEU A 31 37.98 -36.84 -24.87
C LEU A 31 39.27 -37.49 -24.33
N LEU A 32 39.21 -38.24 -23.22
CA LEU A 32 40.34 -38.99 -22.67
C LEU A 32 40.43 -40.44 -23.20
N ARG A 33 39.41 -40.93 -23.91
CA ARG A 33 39.38 -42.25 -24.56
C ARG A 33 39.68 -42.13 -26.06
N THR A 34 40.75 -41.42 -26.41
CA THR A 34 41.38 -41.51 -27.73
C THR A 34 42.89 -41.60 -27.57
N GLU A 35 43.36 -42.43 -26.63
CA GLU A 35 44.73 -42.93 -26.62
C GLU A 35 44.73 -44.31 -27.27
N ASN A 36 44.76 -44.34 -28.61
CA ASN A 36 45.29 -45.50 -29.31
C ASN A 36 46.78 -45.24 -29.55
N PRO A 37 47.69 -46.12 -29.14
CA PRO A 37 49.10 -45.95 -29.38
C PRO A 37 49.37 -46.01 -30.89
N PHE A 38 50.00 -44.95 -31.41
CA PHE A 38 50.51 -44.87 -32.77
C PHE A 38 51.37 -46.11 -33.07
N ARG A 39 50.86 -47.01 -33.93
CA ARG A 39 51.70 -48.01 -34.60
C ARG A 39 52.57 -47.27 -35.61
N LEU A 40 53.85 -47.11 -35.26
CA LEU A 40 54.91 -46.79 -36.20
C LEU A 40 55.01 -47.91 -37.25
N TYR A 41 54.53 -47.61 -38.45
CA TYR A 41 54.84 -48.41 -39.63
C TYR A 41 56.32 -48.22 -39.96
N HIS A 42 57.14 -49.22 -39.67
CA HIS A 42 58.45 -49.34 -40.30
C HIS A 42 58.23 -49.74 -41.76
N ALA A 43 58.33 -48.77 -42.66
CA ALA A 43 58.47 -49.02 -44.09
C ALA A 43 59.97 -49.05 -44.42
N THR A 44 60.56 -50.25 -44.40
CA THR A 44 61.81 -50.54 -45.12
C THR A 44 61.51 -50.51 -46.62
N GLY A 45 62.38 -49.85 -47.37
CA GLY A 45 62.12 -49.35 -48.73
C GLY A 45 61.91 -50.42 -49.79
N ILE A 46 61.45 -49.97 -50.96
CA ILE A 46 62.16 -50.03 -52.24
C ILE A 46 61.41 -49.13 -53.24
N ASP A 47 62.16 -48.17 -53.78
CA ASP A 47 62.06 -47.49 -55.08
C ASP A 47 60.68 -47.22 -55.71
N THR A 48 60.35 -45.93 -55.83
CA THR A 48 60.22 -45.27 -57.14
C THR A 48 60.22 -43.76 -56.95
N ALA A 49 61.04 -43.09 -57.75
CA ALA A 49 61.18 -41.64 -57.78
C ALA A 49 59.84 -40.94 -58.11
N SER A 50 59.45 -39.95 -57.31
CA SER A 50 58.58 -38.85 -57.74
C SER A 50 58.72 -37.66 -56.78
N PRO A 51 58.91 -36.41 -57.26
CA PRO A 51 59.02 -35.23 -56.39
C PRO A 51 57.65 -34.87 -55.80
N GLN A 52 57.51 -34.86 -54.47
CA GLN A 52 56.30 -34.32 -53.84
C GLN A 52 56.21 -32.80 -54.02
N PRO A 53 55.08 -32.24 -54.52
CA PRO A 53 54.89 -30.80 -54.56
C PRO A 53 54.50 -30.28 -53.17
N PRO A 54 55.02 -29.11 -52.73
CA PRO A 54 54.57 -28.47 -51.50
C PRO A 54 53.11 -28.05 -51.69
N ILE A 55 52.18 -28.61 -50.91
CA ILE A 55 50.76 -28.24 -50.97
C ILE A 55 50.60 -26.82 -50.41
N PRO A 56 50.38 -25.78 -51.25
CA PRO A 56 50.59 -24.39 -50.84
C PRO A 56 49.39 -23.75 -50.12
N HIS A 57 48.27 -24.46 -49.96
CA HIS A 57 46.97 -23.89 -49.57
C HIS A 57 46.51 -24.20 -48.13
N LEU A 58 47.15 -25.13 -47.41
CA LEU A 58 46.87 -25.41 -45.99
C LEU A 58 46.96 -24.18 -45.07
N PRO A 59 47.99 -23.31 -45.16
CA PRO A 59 48.05 -22.14 -44.28
C PRO A 59 46.91 -21.15 -44.54
N TRP A 60 46.35 -21.11 -45.76
CA TRP A 60 45.26 -20.21 -46.11
C TRP A 60 43.92 -20.70 -45.55
N ILE A 61 43.69 -22.02 -45.54
CA ILE A 61 42.51 -22.62 -44.91
C ILE A 61 42.54 -22.37 -43.40
N ILE A 62 43.70 -22.53 -42.76
CA ILE A 62 43.87 -22.27 -41.32
C ILE A 62 43.62 -20.78 -41.03
N ALA A 63 44.20 -19.87 -41.82
CA ALA A 63 43.96 -18.44 -41.67
C ALA A 63 42.47 -18.09 -41.80
N LEU A 64 41.78 -18.64 -42.80
CA LEU A 64 40.34 -18.42 -42.99
C LEU A 64 39.51 -18.95 -41.82
N LEU A 65 39.84 -20.13 -41.31
CA LEU A 65 39.18 -20.71 -40.13
C LEU A 65 39.39 -19.83 -38.88
N THR A 66 40.59 -19.31 -38.66
CA THR A 66 40.86 -18.41 -37.52
C THR A 66 40.07 -17.11 -37.61
N VAL A 67 39.91 -16.55 -38.82
CA VAL A 67 39.10 -15.34 -39.05
C VAL A 67 37.61 -15.63 -38.80
N CYS A 68 37.11 -16.79 -39.26
CA CYS A 68 35.73 -17.20 -38.99
C CYS A 68 35.45 -17.39 -37.50
N ILE A 69 36.35 -18.05 -36.76
CA ILE A 69 36.22 -18.23 -35.32
C ILE A 69 36.27 -16.88 -34.59
N ALA A 70 37.20 -15.99 -34.96
CA ALA A 70 37.29 -14.66 -34.39
C ALA A 70 36.01 -13.84 -34.63
N ALA A 71 35.44 -13.90 -35.84
CA ALA A 71 34.19 -13.24 -36.18
C ALA A 71 33.00 -13.77 -35.35
N LEU A 72 32.90 -15.10 -35.17
CA LEU A 72 31.88 -15.72 -34.32
C LEU A 72 32.04 -15.31 -32.85
N CYS A 73 33.27 -15.33 -32.31
CA CYS A 73 33.53 -14.87 -30.95
C CYS A 73 33.16 -13.39 -30.73
N ILE A 74 33.41 -12.53 -31.72
CA ILE A 74 33.02 -11.11 -31.66
C ILE A 74 31.50 -10.96 -31.70
N TYR A 75 30.83 -11.73 -32.56
CA TYR A 75 29.37 -11.71 -32.68
C TYR A 75 28.70 -12.17 -31.38
N ASP A 76 29.16 -13.27 -30.78
CA ASP A 76 28.63 -13.78 -29.52
C ASP A 76 28.86 -12.81 -28.36
N ARG A 77 30.06 -12.20 -28.26
CA ARG A 77 30.32 -11.15 -27.26
C ARG A 77 29.40 -9.95 -27.43
N ARG A 78 29.20 -9.47 -28.66
CA ARG A 78 28.28 -8.35 -28.93
C ARG A 78 26.84 -8.71 -28.59
N ARG A 79 26.42 -9.94 -28.88
CA ARG A 79 25.09 -10.44 -28.55
C ARG A 79 24.87 -10.54 -27.04
N GLN A 80 25.86 -11.01 -26.29
CA GLN A 80 25.79 -11.03 -24.82
C GLN A 80 25.67 -9.63 -24.23
N LEU A 81 26.47 -8.67 -24.72
CA LEU A 81 26.38 -7.28 -24.27
C LEU A 81 25.04 -6.63 -24.62
N TYR A 82 24.50 -6.92 -25.81
CA TYR A 82 23.19 -6.44 -26.23
C TYR A 82 22.08 -7.01 -25.35
N ASN A 83 22.12 -8.31 -25.07
CA ASN A 83 21.14 -8.98 -24.22
C ASN A 83 21.22 -8.47 -22.76
N ALA A 84 22.42 -8.23 -22.23
CA ALA A 84 22.61 -7.69 -20.88
C ALA A 84 22.05 -6.26 -20.75
N LYS A 85 22.33 -5.39 -21.73
CA LYS A 85 21.75 -4.04 -21.79
C LYS A 85 20.23 -4.07 -21.95
N LYS A 86 19.72 -4.99 -22.77
CA LYS A 86 18.27 -5.18 -22.96
C LYS A 86 17.59 -5.64 -21.67
N SER A 87 18.18 -6.59 -20.93
CA SER A 87 17.62 -7.05 -19.66
C SER A 87 17.63 -5.95 -18.58
N GLU A 88 18.66 -5.10 -18.58
CA GLU A 88 18.74 -3.97 -17.65
C GLU A 88 17.65 -2.92 -17.95
N LEU A 89 17.42 -2.59 -19.23
CA LEU A 89 16.34 -1.71 -19.64
C LEU A 89 14.97 -2.31 -19.31
N GLU A 90 14.76 -3.60 -19.55
CA GLU A 90 13.52 -4.30 -19.21
C GLU A 90 13.26 -4.26 -17.70
N GLN A 91 14.29 -4.51 -16.88
CA GLN A 91 14.19 -4.38 -15.42
C GLN A 91 13.85 -2.95 -14.99
N GLN A 92 14.53 -1.94 -15.54
CA GLN A 92 14.24 -0.54 -15.23
C GLN A 92 12.82 -0.15 -15.63
N THR A 93 12.34 -0.57 -16.80
CA THR A 93 10.94 -0.32 -17.23
C THR A 93 9.91 -1.03 -16.36
N ALA A 94 10.21 -2.24 -15.88
CA ALA A 94 9.35 -2.97 -14.93
C ALA A 94 9.31 -2.29 -13.56
N THR A 95 10.44 -1.76 -13.07
CA THR A 95 10.45 -0.98 -11.83
C THR A 95 9.67 0.33 -11.98
N ILE A 96 9.80 1.03 -13.10
CA ILE A 96 9.04 2.26 -13.38
C ILE A 96 7.54 1.97 -13.43
N SER A 97 7.11 0.87 -14.06
CA SER A 97 5.69 0.51 -14.13
C SER A 97 5.13 0.15 -12.76
N GLN A 98 5.88 -0.58 -11.93
CA GLN A 98 5.51 -0.88 -10.54
C GLN A 98 5.40 0.39 -9.68
N LEU A 99 6.35 1.32 -9.83
CA LEU A 99 6.31 2.62 -9.13
C LEU A 99 5.10 3.45 -9.56
N ASN A 100 4.80 3.51 -10.86
CA ASN A 100 3.62 4.21 -11.37
C ASN A 100 2.31 3.61 -10.84
N GLU A 101 2.22 2.28 -10.76
CA GLU A 101 1.04 1.62 -10.20
C GLU A 101 0.89 1.92 -8.70
N SER A 102 2.00 1.93 -7.95
CA SER A 102 2.01 2.33 -6.54
C SER A 102 1.61 3.78 -6.33
N ILE A 103 2.09 4.71 -7.18
CA ILE A 103 1.69 6.12 -7.16
C ILE A 103 0.19 6.24 -7.44
N ARG A 104 -0.32 5.54 -8.47
CA ARG A 104 -1.74 5.56 -8.82
C ARG A 104 -2.61 5.04 -7.69
N HIS A 105 -2.21 3.94 -7.04
CA HIS A 105 -2.90 3.42 -5.87
C HIS A 105 -2.89 4.42 -4.71
N SER A 106 -1.75 5.07 -4.44
CA SER A 106 -1.64 6.11 -3.41
C SER A 106 -2.50 7.33 -3.72
N GLU A 107 -2.63 7.74 -4.98
CA GLU A 107 -3.51 8.82 -5.40
C GLU A 107 -4.98 8.47 -5.22
N GLN A 108 -5.38 7.25 -5.58
CA GLN A 108 -6.74 6.75 -5.34
C GLN A 108 -7.06 6.72 -3.84
N GLU A 109 -6.13 6.25 -3.01
CA GLU A 109 -6.29 6.24 -1.56
C GLU A 109 -6.42 7.66 -0.98
N LYS A 110 -5.58 8.60 -1.43
CA LYS A 110 -5.68 10.01 -1.05
C LYS A 110 -7.04 10.60 -1.43
N GLU A 111 -7.55 10.26 -2.61
CA GLU A 111 -8.85 10.75 -3.07
C GLU A 111 -10.01 10.15 -2.25
N LEU A 112 -9.94 8.86 -1.92
CA LEU A 112 -10.91 8.23 -1.01
C LEU A 112 -10.90 8.89 0.37
N LEU A 113 -9.71 9.14 0.94
CA LEU A 113 -9.58 9.83 2.22
C LEU A 113 -10.13 11.26 2.17
N ARG A 114 -9.91 12.00 1.07
CA ARG A 114 -10.50 13.32 0.87
C ARG A 114 -12.02 13.28 0.80
N LYS A 115 -12.58 12.32 0.06
CA LYS A 115 -14.04 12.12 -0.02
C LYS A 115 -14.63 11.76 1.33
N GLN A 116 -13.98 10.88 2.09
CA GLN A 116 -14.41 10.53 3.44
C GLN A 116 -14.36 11.74 4.38
N ALA A 117 -13.28 12.53 4.34
CA ALA A 117 -13.17 13.75 5.13
C ALA A 117 -14.26 14.77 4.77
N ALA A 118 -14.53 14.97 3.47
CA ALA A 118 -15.59 15.85 3.00
C ALA A 118 -16.98 15.36 3.45
N HIS A 119 -17.25 14.05 3.35
CA HIS A 119 -18.50 13.46 3.83
C HIS A 119 -18.67 13.61 5.35
N THR A 120 -17.61 13.41 6.14
CA THR A 120 -17.64 13.66 7.58
C THR A 120 -17.87 15.14 7.89
N LEU A 121 -17.24 16.04 7.15
CA LEU A 121 -17.44 17.48 7.30
C LEU A 121 -18.87 17.87 6.97
N GLN A 122 -19.43 17.33 5.89
CA GLN A 122 -20.80 17.59 5.46
C GLN A 122 -21.83 17.05 6.44
N GLY A 123 -21.65 15.83 6.94
CA GLY A 123 -22.49 15.29 8.02
C GLY A 123 -22.48 16.18 9.27
N LYS A 124 -21.31 16.70 9.66
CA LYS A 124 -21.20 17.68 10.76
C LYS A 124 -21.93 19.00 10.45
N TYR A 125 -21.88 19.50 9.22
CA TYR A 125 -22.61 20.70 8.82
C TYR A 125 -24.12 20.49 8.81
N ASP A 126 -24.59 19.32 8.42
CA ASP A 126 -26.02 18.97 8.43
C ASP A 126 -26.53 18.85 9.87
N GLU A 127 -25.78 18.19 10.77
CA GLU A 127 -26.05 18.12 12.20
C GLU A 127 -26.06 19.52 12.85
N LEU A 128 -25.07 20.37 12.53
CA LEU A 128 -25.03 21.76 12.98
C LEU A 128 -26.18 22.60 12.41
N GLY A 129 -26.62 22.31 11.18
CA GLY A 129 -27.76 22.96 10.54
C GLY A 129 -29.06 22.68 11.30
N GLN A 130 -29.29 21.42 11.67
CA GLN A 130 -30.42 21.06 12.55
C GLN A 130 -30.33 21.75 13.91
N GLY A 131 -29.15 21.72 14.54
CA GLY A 131 -28.91 22.41 15.81
C GLY A 131 -29.18 23.91 15.75
N LYS A 132 -28.77 24.57 14.66
CA LYS A 132 -29.05 25.98 14.39
C LYS A 132 -30.55 26.28 14.33
N HIS A 133 -31.30 25.50 13.56
CA HIS A 133 -32.75 25.66 13.44
C HIS A 133 -33.47 25.48 14.78
N ILE A 134 -33.03 24.51 15.59
CA ILE A 134 -33.58 24.30 16.93
C ILE A 134 -33.23 25.49 17.83
N TYR A 135 -31.99 25.96 17.81
CA TYR A 135 -31.55 27.12 18.58
C TYR A 135 -32.38 28.37 18.24
N GLU A 136 -32.51 28.69 16.96
CA GLU A 136 -33.30 29.84 16.49
C GLU A 136 -34.78 29.71 16.89
N SER A 137 -35.36 28.50 16.77
CA SER A 137 -36.72 28.22 17.24
C SER A 137 -36.86 28.49 18.73
N VAL A 138 -35.94 27.99 19.58
CA VAL A 138 -35.96 28.24 21.02
C VAL A 138 -35.81 29.73 21.34
N MET A 139 -34.91 30.44 20.65
CA MET A 139 -34.72 31.89 20.83
C MET A 139 -35.95 32.69 20.43
N ALA A 140 -36.70 32.25 19.42
CA ALA A 140 -37.99 32.84 19.02
C ALA A 140 -39.14 32.51 19.99
N GLY A 141 -38.85 31.86 21.12
CA GLY A 141 -39.87 31.40 22.06
C GLY A 141 -40.60 30.14 21.57
N GLY A 142 -40.03 29.37 20.65
CA GLY A 142 -40.48 28.03 20.33
C GLY A 142 -40.23 27.03 21.46
N GLN A 143 -40.63 25.79 21.25
CA GLN A 143 -40.30 24.67 22.12
C GLN A 143 -39.27 23.78 21.42
N MET A 144 -38.49 23.02 22.19
CA MET A 144 -37.74 21.90 21.62
C MET A 144 -38.77 20.84 21.21
N LYS A 145 -39.11 20.85 19.93
CA LYS A 145 -40.17 20.03 19.32
C LYS A 145 -39.90 18.56 19.67
N ASN A 146 -40.89 17.88 20.27
CA ASN A 146 -40.87 16.45 20.61
C ASN A 146 -39.84 15.88 21.61
N ILE A 147 -38.96 16.67 22.25
CA ILE A 147 -38.10 16.19 23.37
C ILE A 147 -37.30 14.93 22.98
N SER A 148 -36.90 14.81 21.71
CA SER A 148 -35.97 13.76 21.30
C SER A 148 -34.60 14.10 21.93
N VAL A 149 -33.91 13.07 22.41
CA VAL A 149 -32.56 13.23 22.98
C VAL A 149 -31.62 13.81 21.92
N GLU A 150 -31.87 13.48 20.65
CA GLU A 150 -31.15 13.96 19.48
C GLU A 150 -31.36 15.45 19.22
N ASP A 151 -32.58 15.96 19.34
CA ASP A 151 -32.87 17.40 19.18
C ASP A 151 -32.25 18.23 20.32
N GLU A 152 -32.29 17.69 21.55
CA GLU A 152 -31.65 18.31 22.71
C GLU A 152 -30.12 18.32 22.56
N GLN A 153 -29.54 17.23 22.06
CA GLN A 153 -28.11 17.14 21.77
C GLN A 153 -27.69 18.12 20.68
N SER A 154 -28.46 18.19 19.59
CA SER A 154 -28.22 19.12 18.46
C SER A 154 -28.22 20.59 18.92
N PHE A 155 -29.11 20.96 19.84
CA PHE A 155 -29.10 22.28 20.45
C PHE A 155 -27.83 22.55 21.25
N VAL A 156 -27.40 21.60 22.09
CA VAL A 156 -26.18 21.74 22.89
C VAL A 156 -24.94 21.80 22.01
N ASP A 157 -24.88 21.00 20.95
CA ASP A 157 -23.76 20.98 20.02
C ASP A 157 -23.65 22.31 19.23
N TYR A 158 -24.79 22.85 18.78
CA TYR A 158 -24.81 24.17 18.17
C TYR A 158 -24.43 25.28 19.15
N TYR A 159 -24.88 25.20 20.41
CA TYR A 159 -24.45 26.14 21.44
C TYR A 159 -22.94 26.06 21.70
N ALA A 160 -22.38 24.85 21.80
CA ALA A 160 -20.94 24.64 21.98
C ALA A 160 -20.13 25.16 20.79
N PHE A 161 -20.66 25.03 19.58
CA PHE A 161 -20.05 25.58 18.37
C PHE A 161 -20.09 27.12 18.31
N SER A 162 -21.23 27.72 18.67
CA SER A 162 -21.44 29.17 18.60
C SER A 162 -20.85 29.95 19.78
N HIS A 163 -20.76 29.33 20.96
CA HIS A 163 -20.27 29.92 22.21
C HIS A 163 -19.22 29.01 22.88
N PRO A 164 -18.08 28.74 22.22
CA PRO A 164 -17.11 27.75 22.68
C PRO A 164 -16.51 28.08 24.04
N ASP A 165 -16.22 29.35 24.33
CA ASP A 165 -15.64 29.76 25.61
C ASP A 165 -16.62 29.59 26.78
N ASP A 166 -17.89 29.93 26.58
CA ASP A 166 -18.95 29.74 27.58
C ASP A 166 -19.20 28.26 27.85
N TYR A 167 -19.27 27.47 26.79
CA TYR A 167 -19.44 26.02 26.90
C TYR A 167 -18.25 25.36 27.59
N ASN A 168 -17.02 25.75 27.26
CA ASN A 168 -15.81 25.24 27.92
C ASN A 168 -15.79 25.61 29.42
N ARG A 169 -16.16 26.84 29.78
CA ARG A 169 -16.33 27.24 31.18
C ARG A 169 -17.40 26.40 31.87
N LEU A 170 -18.54 26.19 31.22
CA LEU A 170 -19.63 25.36 31.72
C LEU A 170 -19.15 23.95 32.03
N ILE A 171 -18.60 23.21 31.07
CA ILE A 171 -18.18 21.82 31.28
C ILE A 171 -17.04 21.70 32.30
N SER A 172 -16.15 22.70 32.40
CA SER A 172 -15.05 22.70 33.37
C SER A 172 -15.52 22.91 34.81
N SER A 173 -16.67 23.57 35.00
CA SER A 173 -17.22 23.92 36.32
C SER A 173 -17.90 22.75 37.04
N TYR A 174 -18.22 21.67 36.33
CA TYR A 174 -18.97 20.54 36.89
C TYR A 174 -18.21 19.21 36.76
N SER A 175 -18.36 18.31 37.74
CA SER A 175 -17.72 16.99 37.70
C SER A 175 -18.33 16.12 36.61
N SER A 176 -19.66 16.12 36.53
CA SER A 176 -20.45 15.52 35.47
C SER A 176 -21.79 16.25 35.32
N LEU A 177 -22.26 16.36 34.09
CA LEU A 177 -23.60 16.87 33.77
C LEU A 177 -24.26 15.90 32.78
N SER A 178 -25.52 15.59 33.00
CA SER A 178 -26.33 14.95 31.97
C SER A 178 -26.73 16.00 30.93
N LEU A 179 -27.02 15.55 29.70
CA LEU A 179 -27.50 16.42 28.62
C LEU A 179 -28.61 17.37 29.10
N ARG A 180 -29.63 16.83 29.79
CA ARG A 180 -30.73 17.63 30.35
C ARG A 180 -30.30 18.74 31.32
N HIS A 181 -29.32 18.47 32.17
CA HIS A 181 -28.82 19.48 33.09
C HIS A 181 -27.95 20.51 32.37
N THR A 182 -27.16 20.08 31.37
CA THR A 182 -26.39 20.97 30.50
C THR A 182 -27.31 21.93 29.77
N THR A 183 -28.36 21.43 29.10
CA THR A 183 -29.38 22.25 28.43
C THR A 183 -30.03 23.23 29.39
N PHE A 184 -30.40 22.79 30.60
CA PHE A 184 -30.98 23.68 31.61
C PHE A 184 -30.03 24.83 31.98
N ILE A 185 -28.74 24.57 32.16
CA ILE A 185 -27.77 25.62 32.50
C ILE A 185 -27.56 26.57 31.32
N ILE A 186 -27.45 26.03 30.10
CA ILE A 186 -27.34 26.84 28.87
C ILE A 186 -28.54 27.79 28.74
N LEU A 187 -29.76 27.28 28.90
CA LEU A 187 -30.96 28.13 28.86
C LEU A 187 -30.95 29.21 29.95
N ARG A 188 -30.37 28.93 31.13
CA ARG A 188 -30.19 29.94 32.18
C ARG A 188 -29.12 30.97 31.84
N GLN A 189 -28.04 30.58 31.15
CA GLN A 189 -27.01 31.50 30.66
C GLN A 189 -27.54 32.40 29.55
N LEU A 190 -28.47 31.90 28.73
CA LEU A 190 -29.24 32.65 27.74
C LEU A 190 -30.39 33.47 28.36
N GLU A 191 -30.37 33.66 29.68
CA GLU A 191 -31.29 34.52 30.45
C GLU A 191 -32.77 34.11 30.44
N PHE A 192 -33.12 32.88 30.04
CA PHE A 192 -34.50 32.41 30.12
C PHE A 192 -35.00 32.29 31.57
N SER A 193 -36.25 32.71 31.78
CA SER A 193 -36.97 32.58 33.04
C SER A 193 -37.33 31.12 33.33
N ASP A 194 -37.61 30.80 34.60
CA ASP A 194 -38.01 29.45 34.99
C ASP A 194 -39.30 28.99 34.28
N SER A 195 -40.24 29.91 34.03
CA SER A 195 -41.47 29.64 33.28
C SER A 195 -41.20 29.34 31.80
N GLU A 196 -40.27 30.05 31.18
CA GLU A 196 -39.88 29.80 29.79
C GLU A 196 -39.14 28.48 29.66
N ILE A 197 -38.22 28.17 30.58
CA ILE A 197 -37.49 26.91 30.59
C ILE A 197 -38.44 25.73 30.79
N GLN A 198 -39.46 25.86 31.67
CA GLN A 198 -40.52 24.85 31.80
C GLN A 198 -41.24 24.60 30.49
N ARG A 199 -41.58 25.67 29.76
CA ARG A 199 -42.26 25.59 28.48
C ARG A 199 -41.38 25.01 27.38
N ILE A 200 -40.12 25.42 27.30
CA ILE A 200 -39.14 24.97 26.30
C ILE A 200 -38.82 23.49 26.47
N LEU A 201 -38.58 23.06 27.72
CA LEU A 201 -38.21 21.67 28.05
C LEU A 201 -39.41 20.75 28.31
N PHE A 202 -40.63 21.31 28.32
CA PHE A 202 -41.87 20.63 28.64
C PHE A 202 -41.83 19.89 29.99
N VAL A 203 -41.44 20.61 31.05
CA VAL A 203 -41.30 20.08 32.41
C VAL A 203 -42.15 20.81 33.42
N GLN A 204 -42.51 20.14 34.51
CA GLN A 204 -43.24 20.73 35.63
C GLN A 204 -42.35 21.66 36.47
N PRO A 205 -42.93 22.62 37.21
CA PRO A 205 -42.17 23.52 38.10
C PRO A 205 -41.35 22.75 39.16
N SER A 206 -41.88 21.63 39.66
CA SER A 206 -41.20 20.74 40.61
C SER A 206 -39.88 20.18 40.04
N THR A 207 -39.85 19.89 38.75
CA THR A 207 -38.68 19.37 38.03
C THR A 207 -37.56 20.41 37.97
N ILE A 208 -37.88 21.70 37.76
CA ILE A 208 -36.88 22.79 37.76
C ILE A 208 -36.14 22.86 39.09
N ARG A 209 -36.87 22.73 40.21
CA ARG A 209 -36.27 22.68 41.54
C ARG A 209 -35.34 21.47 41.68
N ASN A 210 -35.73 20.32 41.13
CA ASN A 210 -34.90 19.12 41.15
C ASN A 210 -33.60 19.31 40.34
N TYR A 211 -33.67 19.89 39.14
CA TYR A 211 -32.50 20.20 38.31
C TYR A 211 -31.51 21.07 39.08
N ARG A 212 -31.96 22.17 39.70
CA ARG A 212 -31.09 23.04 40.51
C ARG A 212 -30.37 22.28 41.62
N LEU A 213 -31.08 21.42 42.35
CA LEU A 213 -30.50 20.62 43.43
C LEU A 213 -29.43 19.66 42.92
N ARG A 214 -29.70 18.95 41.80
CA ARG A 214 -28.75 18.01 41.20
C ARG A 214 -27.53 18.73 40.62
N ILE A 215 -27.74 19.84 39.93
CA ILE A 215 -26.66 20.66 39.36
C ILE A 215 -25.75 21.19 40.47
N LYS A 216 -26.32 21.73 41.55
CA LYS A 216 -25.54 22.23 42.70
C LYS A 216 -24.67 21.14 43.34
N ARG A 217 -25.12 19.88 43.38
CA ARG A 217 -24.33 18.77 43.91
C ARG A 217 -23.14 18.38 43.02
N ASN A 218 -23.24 18.61 41.72
CA ASN A 218 -22.19 18.27 40.75
C ASN A 218 -21.21 19.44 40.49
N LEU A 219 -21.40 20.59 41.14
CA LEU A 219 -20.48 21.71 41.02
C LEU A 219 -19.12 21.32 41.62
N ARG A 220 -18.04 21.49 40.85
CA ARG A 220 -16.68 21.25 41.35
C ARG A 220 -16.38 22.30 42.42
N LYS A 221 -15.84 21.84 43.55
CA LYS A 221 -15.38 22.70 44.63
C LYS A 221 -13.99 23.23 44.31
#